data_AF-A0A095SB00-F1
#
_entry.id   AF-A0A095SB00-F1
#
_cell.length_a   1.000
_cell.length_b   1.000
_cell.length_c   1.000
_cell.angle_alpha   90.00
_cell.angle_beta   90.00
_cell.angle_gamma   90.00
#
_symmetry.space_group_name_H-M   'P 1'
#
loop_
_entity.id
_entity.type
_entity.pdbx_description
1 polymer ?
#
loop_
_entity_poly.entity_id
_entity_poly.type
_entity_poly.pdbx_seq_one_letter_code
_entity_poly.pdbx_strand_id
1 'polypeptide(L)'
;MATIVNTKLGEHRGKKRVWLEGQKLVREGYRPGMKYDLEIKDSKVLLRVSEAGKFTVSKRERNGRVSPIIDLTAQELAHIFDGVELLRVAIKNGTIVISAHHQHERVKERVERLIDKLESGKPLSVCSLFHGGGVLDKALHKGLWDAGITSKVAVAVELEQKYLDSSLRNNPELWDENSTVIESPIQAVSINRNPPQVDILAGGVPCTGASKSGRSKNKLEFAESHEAAGAMFFNFLQFVEVLNPSIVLIENVPEYANTASMEVIRSVLGSLGYNIQERILDGNEFGVLEKRKRLCAIAISKGIEGFDLENVLPVRTKEACLNDILEVVPQDSDRWKSFDYLADKEKRDKAAGKGFSRQLLTGEEAFCGTIGKDYAKCRSTEPFVVNKQDPALSRILTPTEHCRVKGIPEGMIEGLADTTAHQVLGQAVVFPAFEAVAKELGNSLWRWRRLKQVVVEVLDTEQDFIGGDDFHWATALVDGEGYIKLTPASEEVGMPINFNLFADEESTHIAFFDPEGKEISSGHEPCKYVPAALTAGGKLRVAAEMIN
;
A
#
# COMPACT_ATOMS: atom_id res chain seq x y z
N MET A 1 -34.91 -12.36 -24.15
CA MET A 1 -34.28 -11.25 -23.39
C MET A 1 -33.86 -11.82 -22.04
N ALA A 2 -32.64 -11.58 -21.55
CA ALA A 2 -32.22 -12.08 -20.24
C ALA A 2 -32.64 -11.10 -19.13
N THR A 3 -33.05 -11.61 -17.97
CA THR A 3 -33.16 -10.79 -16.75
C THR A 3 -31.99 -11.09 -15.83
N ILE A 4 -31.28 -10.06 -15.38
CA ILE A 4 -30.24 -10.19 -14.36
C ILE A 4 -30.75 -9.51 -13.09
N VAL A 5 -30.65 -10.21 -11.96
CA VAL A 5 -30.99 -9.69 -10.63
C VAL A 5 -29.80 -9.90 -9.72
N ASN A 6 -29.32 -8.82 -9.10
CA ASN A 6 -28.42 -8.91 -7.97
C ASN A 6 -29.27 -8.87 -6.70
N THR A 7 -29.14 -9.88 -5.84
CA THR A 7 -29.93 -9.99 -4.60
C THR A 7 -29.05 -10.47 -3.46
N LYS A 8 -29.32 -9.99 -2.25
CA LYS A 8 -28.64 -10.50 -1.06
C LYS A 8 -29.03 -11.96 -0.83
N LEU A 9 -28.06 -12.78 -0.40
CA LEU A 9 -28.36 -14.08 0.19
C LEU A 9 -28.99 -13.80 1.56
N GLY A 10 -30.29 -14.04 1.66
CA GLY A 10 -31.03 -13.81 2.90
C GLY A 10 -30.87 -14.96 3.88
N GLU A 11 -31.50 -14.80 5.05
CA GLU A 11 -31.64 -15.86 6.03
C GLU A 11 -33.10 -15.99 6.44
N HIS A 12 -33.57 -17.21 6.66
CA HIS A 12 -34.88 -17.48 7.21
C HIS A 12 -34.81 -18.70 8.13
N ARG A 13 -35.06 -18.46 9.42
CA ARG A 13 -35.03 -19.49 10.49
C ARG A 13 -33.68 -20.25 10.52
N GLY A 14 -32.56 -19.54 10.48
CA GLY A 14 -31.22 -20.14 10.52
C GLY A 14 -30.74 -20.77 9.20
N LYS A 15 -31.56 -20.72 8.14
CA LYS A 15 -31.20 -21.26 6.81
C LYS A 15 -30.98 -20.15 5.82
N LYS A 16 -29.91 -20.28 5.02
CA LYS A 16 -29.65 -19.41 3.86
C LYS A 16 -30.84 -19.47 2.90
N ARG A 17 -31.21 -18.33 2.33
CA ARG A 17 -32.44 -18.15 1.54
C ARG A 17 -32.20 -17.33 0.28
N VAL A 18 -32.72 -17.81 -0.84
CA VAL A 18 -32.87 -17.03 -2.07
C VAL A 18 -34.35 -16.82 -2.35
N TRP A 19 -34.75 -15.54 -2.48
CA TRP A 19 -36.14 -15.16 -2.76
C TRP A 19 -36.24 -14.48 -4.12
N LEU A 20 -37.03 -15.04 -5.02
CA LEU A 20 -37.33 -14.48 -6.34
C LEU A 20 -38.84 -14.38 -6.52
N GLU A 21 -39.32 -13.24 -7.01
CA GLU A 21 -40.75 -13.06 -7.29
C GLU A 21 -41.04 -12.18 -8.53
N GLY A 22 -42.27 -12.25 -9.02
CA GLY A 22 -42.83 -11.28 -9.96
C GLY A 22 -42.73 -11.67 -11.44
N GLN A 23 -42.98 -10.70 -12.32
CA GLN A 23 -43.20 -10.92 -13.76
C GLN A 23 -41.99 -11.50 -14.50
N LYS A 24 -40.77 -11.28 -13.99
CA LYS A 24 -39.54 -11.87 -14.53
C LYS A 24 -39.58 -13.40 -14.55
N LEU A 25 -40.26 -14.02 -13.58
CA LEU A 25 -40.45 -15.47 -13.51
C LEU A 25 -41.53 -15.93 -14.49
N VAL A 26 -42.67 -15.23 -14.53
CA VAL A 26 -43.78 -15.53 -15.46
C VAL A 26 -43.32 -15.51 -16.91
N ARG A 27 -42.53 -14.50 -17.28
CA ARG A 27 -42.00 -14.33 -18.63
C ARG A 27 -41.16 -15.53 -19.07
N GLU A 28 -40.45 -16.16 -18.15
CA GLU A 28 -39.53 -17.26 -18.40
C GLU A 28 -40.18 -18.61 -18.07
N GLY A 29 -41.52 -18.66 -18.03
CA GLY A 29 -42.26 -19.91 -17.91
C GLY A 29 -42.48 -20.42 -16.48
N TYR A 30 -42.17 -19.64 -15.44
CA TYR A 30 -42.44 -20.02 -14.06
C TYR A 30 -43.77 -19.44 -13.59
N ARG A 31 -44.80 -20.28 -13.49
CA ARG A 31 -46.13 -19.91 -13.00
C ARG A 31 -46.46 -20.62 -11.69
N PRO A 32 -47.32 -20.03 -10.83
CA PRO A 32 -47.73 -20.70 -9.60
C PRO A 32 -48.25 -22.12 -9.82
N GLY A 33 -47.84 -23.04 -8.95
CA GLY A 33 -48.21 -24.45 -9.01
C GLY A 33 -47.33 -25.31 -9.91
N MET A 34 -46.52 -24.72 -10.80
CA MET A 34 -45.56 -25.47 -11.61
C MET A 34 -44.46 -26.09 -10.74
N LYS A 35 -43.97 -27.24 -11.18
CA LYS A 35 -42.86 -27.96 -10.55
C LYS A 35 -41.53 -27.57 -11.20
N TYR A 36 -40.47 -27.57 -10.42
CA TYR A 36 -39.12 -27.32 -10.89
C TYR A 36 -38.11 -28.16 -10.12
N ASP A 37 -36.98 -28.44 -10.76
CA ASP A 37 -35.83 -29.06 -10.13
C ASP A 37 -34.68 -28.08 -9.99
N LEU A 38 -33.76 -28.46 -9.12
CA LEU A 38 -32.53 -27.77 -8.84
C LEU A 38 -31.36 -28.72 -9.15
N GLU A 39 -30.37 -28.19 -9.85
CA GLU A 39 -29.10 -28.86 -10.15
C GLU A 39 -27.95 -27.96 -9.69
N ILE A 40 -26.91 -28.56 -9.13
CA ILE A 40 -25.69 -27.86 -8.73
C ILE A 40 -24.60 -28.22 -9.71
N LYS A 41 -24.02 -27.20 -10.35
CA LYS A 41 -22.94 -27.39 -11.33
C LYS A 41 -22.00 -26.19 -11.30
N ASP A 42 -20.69 -26.45 -11.25
CA ASP A 42 -19.64 -25.42 -11.30
C ASP A 42 -19.86 -24.28 -10.28
N SER A 43 -20.19 -24.63 -9.03
CA SER A 43 -20.53 -23.69 -7.94
C SER A 43 -21.71 -22.76 -8.23
N LYS A 44 -22.59 -23.18 -9.14
CA LYS A 44 -23.84 -22.49 -9.50
C LYS A 44 -25.03 -23.38 -9.21
N VAL A 45 -26.15 -22.72 -8.90
CA VAL A 45 -27.44 -23.38 -8.73
C VAL A 45 -28.29 -23.08 -9.95
N LEU A 46 -28.67 -24.13 -10.66
CA LEU A 46 -29.53 -24.06 -11.84
C LEU A 46 -30.92 -24.51 -11.45
N LEU A 47 -31.95 -23.73 -11.80
CA LEU A 47 -33.34 -24.13 -11.68
C LEU A 47 -33.97 -24.26 -13.05
N ARG A 48 -34.73 -25.34 -13.26
CA ARG A 48 -35.50 -25.59 -14.48
C ARG A 48 -36.86 -26.17 -14.13
N VAL A 49 -37.89 -25.70 -14.83
CA VAL A 49 -39.23 -26.30 -14.75
C VAL A 49 -39.14 -27.76 -15.19
N SER A 50 -39.81 -28.64 -14.45
CA SER A 50 -39.80 -30.09 -14.64
C SER A 50 -41.14 -30.63 -14.18
N GLU A 51 -41.82 -31.46 -14.98
CA GLU A 51 -43.15 -32.02 -14.61
C GLU A 51 -43.07 -32.88 -13.34
N ALA A 52 -41.98 -33.62 -13.17
CA ALA A 52 -41.68 -34.44 -11.99
C ALA A 52 -40.86 -33.68 -10.92
N GLY A 53 -40.79 -32.35 -11.01
CA GLY A 53 -39.88 -31.56 -10.20
C GLY A 53 -40.13 -31.64 -8.70
N LYS A 54 -39.05 -31.64 -7.92
CA LYS A 54 -39.08 -31.75 -6.46
C LYS A 54 -39.67 -30.51 -5.78
N PHE A 55 -39.46 -29.33 -6.37
CA PHE A 55 -39.88 -28.05 -5.79
C PHE A 55 -41.08 -27.46 -6.53
N THR A 56 -41.80 -26.54 -5.89
CA THR A 56 -43.03 -25.93 -6.44
C THR A 56 -42.90 -24.42 -6.46
N VAL A 57 -43.32 -23.78 -7.56
CA VAL A 57 -43.44 -22.33 -7.65
C VAL A 57 -44.64 -21.89 -6.82
N SER A 58 -44.38 -21.14 -5.75
CA SER A 58 -45.40 -20.63 -4.83
C SER A 58 -46.14 -19.41 -5.42
N LYS A 59 -47.24 -19.00 -4.78
CA LYS A 59 -47.99 -17.78 -5.15
C LYS A 59 -47.92 -16.73 -4.05
N ARG A 60 -47.83 -15.46 -4.46
CA ARG A 60 -48.14 -14.30 -3.62
C ARG A 60 -49.32 -13.56 -4.21
N GLU A 61 -50.26 -13.14 -3.38
CA GLU A 61 -51.32 -12.23 -3.78
C GLU A 61 -51.17 -10.91 -3.04
N ARG A 62 -51.15 -9.80 -3.78
CA ARG A 62 -51.10 -8.45 -3.22
C ARG A 62 -51.86 -7.51 -4.15
N ASN A 63 -52.75 -6.69 -3.60
CA ASN A 63 -53.58 -5.74 -4.34
C ASN A 63 -54.31 -6.39 -5.54
N GLY A 64 -54.89 -7.58 -5.34
CA GLY A 64 -55.59 -8.33 -6.39
C GLY A 64 -54.70 -8.91 -7.50
N ARG A 65 -53.38 -8.80 -7.39
CA ARG A 65 -52.43 -9.36 -8.36
C ARG A 65 -51.70 -10.57 -7.80
N VAL A 66 -51.81 -11.69 -8.52
CA VAL A 66 -51.06 -12.92 -8.23
C VAL A 66 -49.69 -12.89 -8.90
N SER A 67 -48.63 -13.20 -8.15
CA SER A 67 -47.26 -13.31 -8.65
C SER A 67 -46.62 -14.63 -8.25
N PRO A 68 -45.82 -15.27 -9.13
CA PRO A 68 -45.02 -16.43 -8.76
C PRO A 68 -43.92 -16.05 -7.76
N ILE A 69 -43.60 -16.99 -6.88
CA ILE A 69 -42.48 -16.92 -5.95
C ILE A 69 -41.64 -18.20 -6.08
N ILE A 70 -40.33 -18.04 -6.09
CA ILE A 70 -39.36 -19.08 -5.76
C ILE A 70 -38.72 -18.68 -4.43
N ASP A 71 -38.98 -19.48 -3.41
CA ASP A 71 -38.41 -19.36 -2.07
C ASP A 71 -37.51 -20.58 -1.83
N LEU A 72 -36.22 -20.39 -2.04
CA LEU A 72 -35.24 -21.48 -1.97
C LEU A 72 -34.49 -21.37 -0.64
N THR A 73 -34.76 -22.30 0.27
CA THR A 73 -34.05 -22.45 1.56
C THR A 73 -33.31 -23.80 1.62
N ALA A 74 -32.79 -24.25 0.47
CA ALA A 74 -32.14 -25.54 0.33
C ALA A 74 -30.84 -25.58 1.16
N GLN A 75 -30.59 -26.69 1.86
CA GLN A 75 -29.44 -26.86 2.75
C GLN A 75 -28.13 -26.80 1.96
N GLU A 76 -28.21 -27.24 0.70
CA GLU A 76 -27.17 -27.22 -0.30
C GLU A 76 -26.73 -25.78 -0.67
N LEU A 77 -27.59 -24.77 -0.50
CA LEU A 77 -27.19 -23.36 -0.69
C LEU A 77 -26.15 -22.93 0.34
N ALA A 78 -26.19 -23.47 1.56
CA ALA A 78 -25.27 -23.09 2.62
C ALA A 78 -23.84 -23.54 2.31
N HIS A 79 -23.67 -24.67 1.61
CA HIS A 79 -22.34 -25.15 1.20
C HIS A 79 -21.80 -24.40 -0.04
N ILE A 80 -22.67 -24.06 -1.00
CA ILE A 80 -22.24 -23.41 -2.26
C ILE A 80 -21.95 -21.92 -2.05
N PHE A 81 -22.76 -21.26 -1.23
CA PHE A 81 -22.70 -19.82 -1.01
C PHE A 81 -22.25 -19.48 0.42
N ASP A 82 -21.39 -20.31 1.00
CA ASP A 82 -20.78 -19.99 2.29
C ASP A 82 -19.92 -18.72 2.18
N GLY A 83 -20.02 -17.83 3.16
CA GLY A 83 -19.37 -16.51 3.11
C GLY A 83 -19.86 -15.57 1.99
N VAL A 84 -20.88 -15.92 1.20
CA VAL A 84 -21.41 -15.08 0.12
C VAL A 84 -22.58 -14.23 0.62
N GLU A 85 -22.45 -12.90 0.51
CA GLU A 85 -23.54 -11.97 0.88
C GLU A 85 -24.45 -11.60 -0.29
N LEU A 86 -23.91 -11.59 -1.51
CA LEU A 86 -24.59 -11.10 -2.71
C LEU A 86 -24.54 -12.17 -3.81
N LEU A 87 -25.69 -12.41 -4.42
CA LEU A 87 -25.88 -13.36 -5.51
C LEU A 87 -26.19 -12.65 -6.81
N ARG A 88 -25.78 -13.24 -7.92
CA ARG A 88 -26.23 -12.89 -9.27
C ARG A 88 -27.18 -13.97 -9.77
N VAL A 89 -28.36 -13.54 -10.20
CA VAL A 89 -29.43 -14.40 -10.71
C VAL A 89 -29.70 -14.04 -12.17
N ALA A 90 -29.35 -14.94 -13.08
CA ALA A 90 -29.62 -14.81 -14.51
C ALA A 90 -30.81 -15.68 -14.90
N ILE A 91 -31.87 -15.07 -15.43
CA ILE A 91 -33.08 -15.77 -15.88
C ILE A 91 -33.20 -15.61 -17.38
N LYS A 92 -33.10 -16.73 -18.11
CA LYS A 92 -33.17 -16.74 -19.56
C LYS A 92 -33.57 -18.13 -20.06
N ASN A 93 -34.47 -18.17 -21.04
CA ASN A 93 -34.86 -19.38 -21.77
C ASN A 93 -35.34 -20.50 -20.82
N GLY A 94 -36.18 -20.15 -19.84
CA GLY A 94 -36.73 -21.13 -18.89
C GLY A 94 -35.73 -21.71 -17.90
N THR A 95 -34.52 -21.15 -17.83
CA THR A 95 -33.50 -21.51 -16.84
C THR A 95 -33.20 -20.32 -15.94
N ILE A 96 -33.13 -20.56 -14.64
CA ILE A 96 -32.58 -19.62 -13.65
C ILE A 96 -31.20 -20.13 -13.26
N VAL A 97 -30.18 -19.29 -13.36
CA VAL A 97 -28.83 -19.56 -12.88
C VAL A 97 -28.53 -18.61 -11.72
N ILE A 98 -28.26 -19.15 -10.55
CA ILE A 98 -27.83 -18.42 -9.37
C ILE A 98 -26.34 -18.70 -9.17
N SER A 99 -25.53 -17.65 -9.08
CA SER A 99 -24.11 -17.72 -8.76
C SER A 99 -23.77 -16.71 -7.67
N ALA A 100 -22.58 -16.85 -7.06
CA ALA A 100 -22.01 -15.76 -6.30
C ALA A 100 -21.91 -14.51 -7.19
N HIS A 101 -22.05 -13.34 -6.60
CA HIS A 101 -21.83 -12.10 -7.34
C HIS A 101 -20.34 -12.01 -7.74
N HIS A 102 -20.05 -11.50 -8.95
CA HIS A 102 -18.69 -11.42 -9.49
C HIS A 102 -17.70 -10.72 -8.55
N GLN A 103 -18.15 -9.77 -7.73
CA GLN A 103 -17.30 -9.12 -6.73
C GLN A 103 -16.79 -10.08 -5.65
N HIS A 104 -17.58 -11.08 -5.25
CA HIS A 104 -17.13 -12.09 -4.29
C HIS A 104 -16.07 -13.01 -4.90
N GLU A 105 -16.27 -13.43 -6.16
CA GLU A 105 -15.26 -14.22 -6.89
C GLU A 105 -13.94 -13.44 -7.04
N ARG A 106 -14.03 -12.13 -7.30
CA ARG A 106 -12.87 -11.24 -7.38
C ARG A 106 -12.15 -11.02 -6.05
N VAL A 107 -12.88 -10.91 -4.94
CA VAL A 107 -12.29 -10.86 -3.58
C VAL A 107 -11.55 -12.16 -3.29
N LYS A 108 -12.19 -13.31 -3.56
CA LYS A 108 -11.60 -14.62 -3.36
C LYS A 108 -10.32 -14.79 -4.19
N GLU A 109 -10.38 -14.49 -5.49
CA GLU A 109 -9.24 -14.61 -6.41
C GLU A 109 -8.01 -13.84 -5.91
N ARG A 110 -8.14 -12.55 -5.61
CA ARG A 110 -6.99 -11.73 -5.20
C ARG A 110 -6.41 -12.14 -3.84
N VAL A 111 -7.24 -12.67 -2.93
CA VAL A 111 -6.79 -13.21 -1.63
C VAL A 111 -6.02 -14.50 -1.83
N GLU A 112 -6.56 -15.46 -2.59
CA GLU A 112 -5.87 -16.73 -2.91
C GLU A 112 -4.55 -16.47 -3.64
N ARG A 113 -4.55 -15.58 -4.64
CA ARG A 113 -3.35 -15.18 -5.37
C ARG A 113 -2.28 -14.55 -4.48
N LEU A 114 -2.67 -13.72 -3.52
CA LEU A 114 -1.72 -13.13 -2.57
C LEU A 114 -1.10 -14.21 -1.66
N ILE A 115 -1.92 -15.15 -1.16
CA ILE A 115 -1.45 -16.28 -0.35
C ILE A 115 -0.43 -17.09 -1.15
N ASP A 116 -0.76 -17.47 -2.39
CA ASP A 116 0.13 -18.25 -3.25
C ASP A 116 1.48 -17.56 -3.45
N LYS A 117 1.48 -16.23 -3.66
CA LYS A 117 2.72 -15.46 -3.81
C LYS A 117 3.55 -15.42 -2.53
N LEU A 118 2.92 -15.17 -1.38
CA LEU A 118 3.60 -15.17 -0.08
C LEU A 118 4.21 -16.53 0.24
N GLU A 119 3.48 -17.63 -0.01
CA GLU A 119 3.94 -18.99 0.29
C GLU A 119 5.05 -19.46 -0.67
N SER A 120 4.95 -19.08 -1.95
CA SER A 120 5.95 -19.41 -2.98
C SER A 120 7.13 -18.44 -3.07
N GLY A 121 7.12 -17.35 -2.28
CA GLY A 121 8.17 -16.33 -2.31
C GLY A 121 8.24 -15.50 -3.59
N LYS A 122 7.18 -15.51 -4.40
CA LYS A 122 7.14 -14.73 -5.65
C LYS A 122 6.96 -13.24 -5.34
N PRO A 123 7.64 -12.34 -6.07
CA PRO A 123 7.50 -10.91 -5.85
C PRO A 123 6.05 -10.42 -5.99
N LEU A 124 5.63 -9.58 -5.05
CA LEU A 124 4.38 -8.83 -5.17
C LEU A 124 4.49 -7.82 -6.32
N SER A 125 3.46 -7.77 -7.14
CA SER A 125 3.40 -6.91 -8.32
C SER A 125 2.66 -5.61 -7.98
N VAL A 126 3.31 -4.48 -8.20
CA VAL A 126 2.82 -3.15 -7.85
C VAL A 126 2.35 -2.41 -9.10
N CYS A 127 1.16 -1.82 -9.05
CA CYS A 127 0.73 -0.76 -9.95
C CYS A 127 1.03 0.59 -9.30
N SER A 128 1.90 1.37 -9.92
CA SER A 128 2.25 2.72 -9.48
C SER A 128 1.53 3.77 -10.31
N LEU A 129 0.65 4.56 -9.69
CA LEU A 129 -0.06 5.65 -10.36
C LEU A 129 0.45 6.99 -9.84
N PHE A 130 0.66 7.93 -10.75
CA PHE A 130 1.26 9.24 -10.43
C PHE A 130 2.66 9.04 -9.82
N HIS A 131 3.46 8.19 -10.48
CA HIS A 131 4.71 7.64 -9.97
C HIS A 131 5.73 8.72 -9.57
N GLY A 132 5.73 9.87 -10.25
CA GLY A 132 6.71 10.93 -10.05
C GLY A 132 8.12 10.39 -10.22
N GLY A 133 9.01 10.71 -9.26
CA GLY A 133 10.37 10.16 -9.20
C GLY A 133 10.47 8.85 -8.41
N GLY A 134 9.35 8.16 -8.18
CA GLY A 134 9.32 6.85 -7.50
C GLY A 134 9.53 6.87 -5.99
N VAL A 135 9.40 8.01 -5.32
CA VAL A 135 9.70 8.12 -3.87
C VAL A 135 8.74 7.30 -3.01
N LEU A 136 7.44 7.31 -3.35
CA LEU A 136 6.44 6.50 -2.65
C LEU A 136 6.68 5.01 -2.89
N ASP A 137 6.96 4.63 -4.14
CA ASP A 137 7.21 3.24 -4.52
C ASP A 137 8.50 2.71 -3.89
N LYS A 138 9.58 3.49 -3.89
CA LYS A 138 10.84 3.14 -3.19
C LYS A 138 10.61 2.91 -1.70
N ALA A 139 9.80 3.74 -1.05
CA ALA A 139 9.44 3.55 0.36
C ALA A 139 8.60 2.28 0.57
N LEU A 140 7.62 2.03 -0.29
CA LEU A 140 6.79 0.83 -0.27
C LEU A 140 7.63 -0.44 -0.43
N HIS A 141 8.49 -0.48 -1.44
CA HIS A 141 9.33 -1.63 -1.73
C HIS A 141 10.36 -1.86 -0.62
N LYS A 142 10.99 -0.79 -0.11
CA LYS A 142 11.91 -0.90 1.02
C LYS A 142 11.21 -1.45 2.26
N GLY A 143 10.03 -0.95 2.61
CA GLY A 143 9.30 -1.44 3.78
C GLY A 143 8.89 -2.91 3.63
N LEU A 144 8.41 -3.31 2.45
CA LEU A 144 8.10 -4.72 2.17
C LEU A 144 9.36 -5.60 2.23
N TRP A 145 10.49 -5.13 1.70
CA TRP A 145 11.78 -5.80 1.77
C TRP A 145 12.26 -6.00 3.21
N ASP A 146 12.18 -4.95 4.03
CA ASP A 146 12.48 -5.00 5.47
C ASP A 146 11.53 -5.95 6.22
N ALA A 147 10.34 -6.23 5.65
CA ALA A 147 9.40 -7.25 6.11
C ALA A 147 9.61 -8.63 5.44
N GLY A 148 10.69 -8.84 4.70
CA GLY A 148 11.00 -10.10 4.04
C GLY A 148 10.17 -10.40 2.78
N ILE A 149 9.42 -9.43 2.25
CA ILE A 149 8.57 -9.60 1.07
C ILE A 149 9.22 -8.89 -0.11
N THR A 150 9.53 -9.65 -1.16
CA THR A 150 10.02 -9.09 -2.42
C THR A 150 8.87 -8.47 -3.21
N SER A 151 9.16 -7.40 -3.95
CA SER A 151 8.16 -6.70 -4.77
C SER A 151 8.78 -6.03 -5.98
N LYS A 152 7.98 -5.88 -7.04
CA LYS A 152 8.37 -5.23 -8.29
C LYS A 152 7.25 -4.35 -8.84
N VAL A 153 7.58 -3.27 -9.52
CA VAL A 153 6.60 -2.41 -10.21
C VAL A 153 6.24 -3.06 -11.53
N ALA A 154 5.08 -3.71 -11.59
CA ALA A 154 4.60 -4.35 -12.81
C ALA A 154 4.08 -3.32 -13.84
N VAL A 155 3.52 -2.21 -13.37
CA VAL A 155 3.08 -1.12 -14.24
C VAL A 155 3.24 0.22 -13.52
N ALA A 156 3.82 1.21 -14.19
CA ALA A 156 3.90 2.59 -13.72
C ALA A 156 3.26 3.55 -14.72
N VAL A 157 2.51 4.53 -14.20
CA VAL A 157 1.94 5.62 -14.98
C VAL A 157 2.44 6.96 -14.43
N GLU A 158 3.17 7.70 -15.27
CA GLU A 158 3.64 9.05 -14.97
C GLU A 158 3.45 9.94 -16.19
N LEU A 159 3.03 11.18 -15.98
CA LEU A 159 2.81 12.15 -17.05
C LEU A 159 4.12 12.80 -17.50
N GLU A 160 5.01 13.08 -16.55
CA GLU A 160 6.17 13.93 -16.78
C GLU A 160 7.43 13.10 -16.98
N GLN A 161 7.86 12.98 -18.24
CA GLN A 161 9.06 12.26 -18.68
C GLN A 161 10.25 12.41 -17.71
N LYS A 162 10.60 13.65 -17.34
CA LYS A 162 11.79 13.93 -16.52
C LYS A 162 11.77 13.28 -15.13
N TYR A 163 10.61 13.05 -14.53
CA TYR A 163 10.52 12.36 -13.24
C TYR A 163 10.57 10.85 -13.45
N LEU A 164 9.93 10.36 -14.51
CA LEU A 164 9.97 8.96 -14.90
C LEU A 164 11.40 8.51 -15.25
N ASP A 165 12.11 9.27 -16.08
CA ASP A 165 13.53 9.05 -16.41
C ASP A 165 14.42 9.03 -15.17
N SER A 166 14.14 9.93 -14.21
CA SER A 166 14.84 9.95 -12.93
C SER A 166 14.62 8.65 -12.16
N SER A 167 13.39 8.14 -12.11
CA SER A 167 13.08 6.93 -11.37
C SER A 167 13.65 5.68 -12.02
N LEU A 168 13.57 5.57 -13.34
CA LEU A 168 14.17 4.46 -14.10
C LEU A 168 15.68 4.37 -13.89
N ARG A 169 16.34 5.54 -13.82
CA ARG A 169 17.79 5.58 -13.58
C ARG A 169 18.16 5.27 -12.13
N ASN A 170 17.44 5.88 -11.18
CA ASN A 170 17.87 5.96 -9.79
C ASN A 170 17.20 4.92 -8.88
N ASN A 171 16.23 4.16 -9.40
CA ASN A 171 15.54 3.08 -8.71
C ASN A 171 15.50 1.79 -9.56
N PRO A 172 16.63 1.31 -10.10
CA PRO A 172 16.65 0.16 -11.00
C PRO A 172 16.02 -1.10 -10.37
N GLU A 173 16.13 -1.26 -9.05
CA GLU A 173 15.57 -2.40 -8.30
C GLU A 173 14.04 -2.44 -8.23
N LEU A 174 13.35 -1.35 -8.57
CA LEU A 174 11.88 -1.36 -8.66
C LEU A 174 11.38 -2.11 -9.90
N TRP A 175 12.23 -2.30 -10.91
CA TRP A 175 11.83 -2.70 -12.25
C TRP A 175 12.40 -4.07 -12.63
N ASP A 176 11.71 -4.74 -13.52
CA ASP A 176 12.20 -5.92 -14.23
C ASP A 176 11.87 -5.83 -15.73
N GLU A 177 12.36 -6.80 -16.50
CA GLU A 177 12.14 -6.91 -17.95
C GLU A 177 10.66 -6.99 -18.37
N ASN A 178 9.75 -7.33 -17.45
CA ASN A 178 8.32 -7.45 -17.68
C ASN A 178 7.53 -6.21 -17.22
N SER A 179 8.24 -5.21 -16.69
CA SER A 179 7.64 -3.98 -16.18
C SER A 179 7.13 -3.11 -17.33
N THR A 180 5.88 -2.65 -17.22
CA THR A 180 5.27 -1.76 -18.21
C THR A 180 5.35 -0.32 -17.74
N VAL A 181 6.14 0.48 -18.43
CA VAL A 181 6.32 1.90 -18.14
C VAL A 181 5.46 2.74 -19.09
N ILE A 182 4.58 3.57 -18.53
CA ILE A 182 3.61 4.35 -19.30
C ILE A 182 3.83 5.83 -19.03
N GLU A 183 4.48 6.51 -19.99
CA GLU A 183 4.60 7.97 -20.01
C GLU A 183 3.33 8.58 -20.63
N SER A 184 2.32 8.86 -19.81
CA SER A 184 1.03 9.35 -20.29
C SER A 184 0.22 9.99 -19.16
N PRO A 185 -0.64 10.97 -19.47
CA PRO A 185 -1.75 11.29 -18.57
C PRO A 185 -2.58 10.01 -18.35
N ILE A 186 -2.95 9.74 -17.08
CA ILE A 186 -3.71 8.53 -16.72
C ILE A 186 -5.03 8.39 -17.50
N GLN A 187 -5.64 9.51 -17.88
CA GLN A 187 -6.90 9.56 -18.65
C GLN A 187 -6.78 8.98 -20.06
N ALA A 188 -5.57 8.95 -20.62
CA ALA A 188 -5.31 8.40 -21.94
C ALA A 188 -4.89 6.92 -21.88
N VAL A 189 -4.72 6.35 -20.69
CA VAL A 189 -4.28 4.97 -20.51
C VAL A 189 -5.49 4.03 -20.49
N SER A 190 -5.50 3.03 -21.38
CA SER A 190 -6.52 1.99 -21.39
C SER A 190 -5.93 0.65 -20.94
N ILE A 191 -6.36 0.17 -19.79
CA ILE A 191 -5.93 -1.11 -19.20
C ILE A 191 -6.99 -2.22 -19.33
N ASN A 192 -8.10 -1.97 -20.02
CA ASN A 192 -9.25 -2.88 -20.08
C ASN A 192 -8.98 -4.17 -20.88
N ARG A 193 -7.90 -4.21 -21.67
CA ARG A 193 -7.55 -5.36 -22.52
C ARG A 193 -6.27 -5.97 -21.97
N ASN A 194 -6.37 -7.21 -21.48
CA ASN A 194 -5.27 -7.95 -20.85
C ASN A 194 -4.56 -7.13 -19.76
N PRO A 195 -5.28 -6.69 -18.72
CA PRO A 195 -4.67 -5.95 -17.62
C PRO A 195 -3.52 -6.75 -16.99
N PRO A 196 -2.39 -6.11 -16.64
CA PRO A 196 -1.36 -6.78 -15.87
C PRO A 196 -1.93 -7.18 -14.51
N GLN A 197 -1.55 -8.36 -14.03
CA GLN A 197 -1.95 -8.81 -12.69
C GLN A 197 -1.12 -8.07 -11.63
N VAL A 198 -1.78 -7.47 -10.66
CA VAL A 198 -1.11 -6.74 -9.55
C VAL A 198 -1.67 -7.16 -8.19
N ASP A 199 -0.83 -7.07 -7.17
CA ASP A 199 -1.12 -7.34 -5.76
C ASP A 199 -1.39 -6.04 -4.99
N ILE A 200 -0.64 -4.99 -5.33
CA ILE A 200 -0.70 -3.70 -4.67
C ILE A 200 -0.91 -2.62 -5.73
N LEU A 201 -1.79 -1.67 -5.45
CA LEU A 201 -1.89 -0.43 -6.23
C LEU A 201 -1.56 0.74 -5.31
N ALA A 202 -0.53 1.50 -5.64
CA ALA A 202 -0.11 2.69 -4.90
C ALA A 202 -0.32 3.94 -5.75
N GLY A 203 -0.80 5.02 -5.14
CA GLY A 203 -0.90 6.29 -5.85
C GLY A 203 -0.97 7.54 -4.98
N GLY A 204 -0.13 8.52 -5.31
CA GLY A 204 -0.21 9.89 -4.81
C GLY A 204 -1.18 10.71 -5.65
N VAL A 205 -2.49 10.53 -5.42
CA VAL A 205 -3.52 11.16 -6.27
C VAL A 205 -3.32 12.69 -6.31
N PRO A 206 -3.29 13.34 -7.48
CA PRO A 206 -2.96 14.77 -7.59
C PRO A 206 -3.78 15.66 -6.67
N CYS A 207 -3.10 16.33 -5.74
CA CYS A 207 -3.72 17.11 -4.66
C CYS A 207 -3.89 18.60 -4.99
N THR A 208 -3.59 19.06 -6.21
CA THR A 208 -3.60 20.50 -6.54
C THR A 208 -4.97 21.15 -6.35
N GLY A 209 -6.05 20.39 -6.51
CA GLY A 209 -7.41 20.80 -6.17
C GLY A 209 -7.70 20.86 -4.67
N ALA A 210 -7.08 20.01 -3.85
CA ALA A 210 -7.40 19.87 -2.41
C ALA A 210 -6.45 20.64 -1.48
N SER A 211 -5.19 20.84 -1.87
CA SER A 211 -4.19 21.53 -1.05
C SER A 211 -4.55 22.99 -0.77
N LYS A 212 -4.23 23.50 0.42
CA LYS A 212 -4.47 24.91 0.79
C LYS A 212 -3.87 25.89 -0.20
N SER A 213 -2.61 25.68 -0.59
CA SER A 213 -1.89 26.53 -1.54
C SER A 213 -2.48 26.43 -2.95
N GLY A 214 -2.85 25.23 -3.38
CA GLY A 214 -3.49 24.99 -4.68
C GLY A 214 -4.88 25.61 -4.79
N ARG A 215 -5.74 25.41 -3.78
CA ARG A 215 -7.08 26.01 -3.72
C ARG A 215 -7.05 27.53 -3.74
N SER A 216 -6.17 28.13 -2.95
CA SER A 216 -5.99 29.57 -2.89
C SER A 216 -5.51 30.12 -4.24
N LYS A 217 -4.49 29.49 -4.84
CA LYS A 217 -3.94 29.90 -6.15
C LYS A 217 -4.96 29.81 -7.28
N ASN A 218 -5.76 28.74 -7.30
CA ASN A 218 -6.72 28.46 -8.36
C ASN A 218 -8.14 28.98 -8.07
N LYS A 219 -8.36 29.63 -6.91
CA LYS A 219 -9.65 30.17 -6.46
C LYS A 219 -10.78 29.14 -6.48
N LEU A 220 -10.48 27.93 -5.98
CA LEU A 220 -11.40 26.79 -6.06
C LEU A 220 -12.31 26.72 -4.84
N GLU A 221 -13.62 26.70 -5.08
CA GLU A 221 -14.64 26.42 -4.07
C GLU A 221 -14.62 24.94 -3.66
N PHE A 222 -14.53 24.02 -4.63
CA PHE A 222 -14.41 22.58 -4.42
C PHE A 222 -13.10 22.05 -5.03
N ALA A 223 -12.54 20.98 -4.44
CA ALA A 223 -11.28 20.41 -4.93
C ALA A 223 -11.43 19.82 -6.34
N GLU A 224 -12.61 19.24 -6.57
CA GLU A 224 -13.06 18.60 -7.80
C GLU A 224 -13.21 19.60 -8.96
N SER A 225 -13.30 20.90 -8.68
CA SER A 225 -13.40 21.94 -9.71
C SER A 225 -12.07 22.20 -10.45
N HIS A 226 -10.96 21.58 -10.04
CA HIS A 226 -9.70 21.73 -10.74
C HIS A 226 -9.70 20.98 -12.07
N GLU A 227 -9.50 21.69 -13.19
CA GLU A 227 -9.59 21.14 -14.56
C GLU A 227 -8.75 19.86 -14.78
N ALA A 228 -7.47 19.88 -14.38
CA ALA A 228 -6.58 18.72 -14.57
C ALA A 228 -6.64 17.67 -13.44
N ALA A 229 -6.87 18.05 -12.18
CA ALA A 229 -6.72 17.15 -11.03
C ALA A 229 -8.05 16.64 -10.47
N GLY A 230 -9.13 17.39 -10.65
CA GLY A 230 -10.41 17.16 -9.98
C GLY A 230 -11.03 15.80 -10.31
N ALA A 231 -10.83 15.28 -11.52
CA ALA A 231 -11.33 13.97 -11.95
C ALA A 231 -10.31 12.83 -11.81
N MET A 232 -9.12 13.05 -11.24
CA MET A 232 -8.08 12.01 -11.18
C MET A 232 -8.47 10.81 -10.32
N PHE A 233 -9.25 11.04 -9.26
CA PHE A 233 -9.76 9.96 -8.40
C PHE A 233 -10.64 8.96 -9.18
N PHE A 234 -11.35 9.42 -10.22
CA PHE A 234 -12.17 8.54 -11.05
C PHE A 234 -11.30 7.56 -11.84
N ASN A 235 -10.23 8.04 -12.48
CA ASN A 235 -9.30 7.19 -13.22
C ASN A 235 -8.56 6.24 -12.25
N PHE A 236 -8.17 6.71 -11.07
CA PHE A 236 -7.63 5.86 -10.01
C PHE A 236 -8.58 4.70 -9.67
N LEU A 237 -9.87 4.98 -9.46
CA LEU A 237 -10.87 3.94 -9.16
C LEU A 237 -11.08 2.97 -10.33
N GLN A 238 -11.01 3.45 -11.58
CA GLN A 238 -11.04 2.56 -12.76
C GLN A 238 -9.86 1.59 -12.74
N PHE A 239 -8.66 2.04 -12.37
CA PHE A 239 -7.51 1.16 -12.22
C PHE A 239 -7.72 0.13 -11.12
N VAL A 240 -8.21 0.52 -9.95
CA VAL A 240 -8.56 -0.45 -8.88
C VAL A 240 -9.59 -1.48 -9.37
N GLU A 241 -10.65 -1.02 -10.05
CA GLU A 241 -11.70 -1.89 -10.56
C GLU A 241 -11.23 -2.82 -11.67
N VAL A 242 -10.27 -2.44 -12.52
CA VAL A 242 -9.79 -3.32 -13.58
C VAL A 242 -8.72 -4.28 -13.06
N LEU A 243 -7.78 -3.78 -12.24
CA LEU A 243 -6.59 -4.51 -11.82
C LEU A 243 -6.83 -5.45 -10.62
N ASN A 244 -7.90 -5.24 -9.86
CA ASN A 244 -8.29 -6.08 -8.71
C ASN A 244 -7.17 -6.33 -7.68
N PRO A 245 -6.40 -5.30 -7.24
CA PRO A 245 -5.30 -5.47 -6.30
C PRO A 245 -5.79 -5.98 -4.94
N SER A 246 -4.97 -6.72 -4.20
CA SER A 246 -5.31 -7.15 -2.84
C SER A 246 -5.21 -6.01 -1.84
N ILE A 247 -4.34 -5.03 -2.12
CA ILE A 247 -4.05 -3.87 -1.28
C ILE A 247 -4.03 -2.60 -2.14
N VAL A 248 -4.65 -1.53 -1.64
CA VAL A 248 -4.64 -0.21 -2.26
C VAL A 248 -4.06 0.80 -1.28
N LEU A 249 -3.01 1.51 -1.68
CA LEU A 249 -2.37 2.58 -0.92
C LEU A 249 -2.65 3.92 -1.61
N ILE A 250 -3.19 4.86 -0.84
CA ILE A 250 -3.44 6.23 -1.29
C ILE A 250 -2.65 7.18 -0.41
N GLU A 251 -1.85 8.03 -1.04
CA GLU A 251 -1.24 9.18 -0.39
C GLU A 251 -1.93 10.48 -0.84
N ASN A 252 -2.12 11.40 0.11
CA ASN A 252 -2.56 12.75 -0.21
C ASN A 252 -2.19 13.80 0.85
N VAL A 253 -2.61 15.05 0.62
CA VAL A 253 -2.62 16.07 1.68
C VAL A 253 -3.73 15.80 2.70
N PRO A 254 -3.58 16.21 3.98
CA PRO A 254 -4.58 15.97 5.02
C PRO A 254 -5.98 16.51 4.66
N GLU A 255 -6.04 17.65 3.95
CA GLU A 255 -7.31 18.25 3.52
C GLU A 255 -8.12 17.36 2.57
N TYR A 256 -7.46 16.43 1.85
CA TYR A 256 -8.13 15.53 0.91
C TYR A 256 -9.11 14.58 1.61
N ALA A 257 -8.86 14.24 2.88
CA ALA A 257 -9.72 13.35 3.66
C ALA A 257 -11.18 13.81 3.74
N ASN A 258 -11.41 15.13 3.65
CA ASN A 258 -12.74 15.75 3.76
C ASN A 258 -13.33 16.18 2.40
N THR A 259 -12.78 15.68 1.29
CA THR A 259 -13.27 15.99 -0.06
C THR A 259 -14.38 15.03 -0.49
N ALA A 260 -15.21 15.43 -1.46
CA ALA A 260 -16.20 14.54 -2.06
C ALA A 260 -15.51 13.38 -2.80
N SER A 261 -14.35 13.64 -3.40
CA SER A 261 -13.50 12.64 -4.05
C SER A 261 -13.14 11.50 -3.09
N MET A 262 -12.65 11.81 -1.89
CA MET A 262 -12.31 10.77 -0.91
C MET A 262 -13.55 10.01 -0.41
N GLU A 263 -14.69 10.69 -0.25
CA GLU A 263 -15.94 10.03 0.13
C GLU A 263 -16.41 9.01 -0.92
N VAL A 264 -16.28 9.36 -2.21
CA VAL A 264 -16.55 8.42 -3.30
C VAL A 264 -15.55 7.25 -3.28
N ILE A 265 -14.26 7.52 -3.05
CA ILE A 265 -13.25 6.47 -2.93
C ILE A 265 -13.62 5.47 -1.82
N ARG A 266 -13.95 5.94 -0.62
CA ARG A 266 -14.39 5.07 0.50
C ARG A 266 -15.57 4.20 0.10
N SER A 267 -16.60 4.81 -0.47
CA SER A 267 -17.83 4.12 -0.88
C SER A 267 -17.56 3.05 -1.93
N VAL A 268 -16.80 3.39 -2.98
CA VAL A 268 -16.49 2.47 -4.07
C VAL A 268 -15.59 1.33 -3.59
N LEU A 269 -14.51 1.62 -2.85
CA LEU A 269 -13.63 0.58 -2.29
C LEU A 269 -14.40 -0.36 -1.35
N GLY A 270 -15.28 0.17 -0.51
CA GLY A 270 -16.16 -0.65 0.32
C GLY A 270 -17.06 -1.59 -0.50
N SER A 271 -17.59 -1.10 -1.63
CA SER A 271 -18.41 -1.90 -2.56
C SER A 271 -17.62 -2.95 -3.35
N LEU A 272 -16.33 -2.70 -3.59
CA LEU A 272 -15.38 -3.64 -4.23
C LEU A 272 -14.79 -4.65 -3.23
N GLY A 273 -15.21 -4.60 -1.96
CA GLY A 273 -14.83 -5.57 -0.94
C GLY A 273 -13.50 -5.28 -0.26
N TYR A 274 -13.15 -4.00 -0.06
CA TYR A 274 -12.02 -3.58 0.76
C TYR A 274 -12.48 -3.05 2.12
N ASN A 275 -11.64 -3.21 3.14
CA ASN A 275 -11.70 -2.49 4.40
C ASN A 275 -10.65 -1.38 4.36
N ILE A 276 -11.06 -0.13 4.59
CA ILE A 276 -10.17 1.03 4.53
C ILE A 276 -9.82 1.53 5.92
N GLN A 277 -8.55 1.86 6.13
CA GLN A 277 -8.04 2.56 7.31
C GLN A 277 -7.31 3.82 6.86
N GLU A 278 -7.44 4.90 7.63
CA GLU A 278 -6.90 6.22 7.29
C GLU A 278 -6.20 6.84 8.49
N ARG A 279 -4.98 7.36 8.28
CA ARG A 279 -4.21 8.06 9.31
C ARG A 279 -3.47 9.24 8.69
N ILE A 280 -3.36 10.33 9.46
CA ILE A 280 -2.47 11.44 9.10
C ILE A 280 -1.09 11.14 9.67
N LEU A 281 -0.10 10.96 8.78
CA LEU A 281 1.29 10.72 9.15
C LEU A 281 2.04 12.06 9.19
N ASP A 282 2.77 12.34 10.27
CA ASP A 282 3.62 13.52 10.44
C ASP A 282 5.11 13.17 10.28
N GLY A 283 5.82 13.89 9.42
CA GLY A 283 7.26 13.69 9.23
C GLY A 283 8.09 13.72 10.51
N ASN A 284 7.79 14.60 11.47
CA ASN A 284 8.54 14.66 12.71
C ASN A 284 8.30 13.45 13.62
N GLU A 285 7.09 12.87 13.59
CA GLU A 285 6.77 11.62 14.27
C GLU A 285 7.53 10.45 13.63
N PHE A 286 7.64 10.44 12.31
CA PHE A 286 8.28 9.40 11.52
C PHE A 286 9.76 9.66 11.23
N GLY A 287 10.45 10.38 12.12
CA GLY A 287 11.91 10.44 12.11
C GLY A 287 12.54 11.32 11.03
N VAL A 288 11.84 12.37 10.57
CA VAL A 288 12.41 13.38 9.66
C VAL A 288 12.27 14.81 10.21
N LEU A 289 13.12 15.73 9.76
CA LEU A 289 13.14 17.12 10.23
C LEU A 289 12.03 17.99 9.62
N GLU A 290 11.50 17.65 8.44
CA GLU A 290 10.42 18.40 7.82
C GLU A 290 9.08 18.22 8.54
N LYS A 291 8.44 19.32 8.93
CA LYS A 291 7.03 19.34 9.33
C LYS A 291 6.12 19.18 8.12
N ARG A 292 5.93 17.93 7.69
CA ARG A 292 5.05 17.56 6.58
C ARG A 292 4.06 16.51 7.04
N LYS A 293 2.77 16.84 6.91
CA LYS A 293 1.66 15.91 7.14
C LYS A 293 1.15 15.35 5.82
N ARG A 294 0.86 14.06 5.79
CA ARG A 294 0.24 13.33 4.67
C ARG A 294 -0.95 12.52 5.18
N LEU A 295 -2.04 12.50 4.42
CA LEU A 295 -3.05 11.45 4.53
C LEU A 295 -2.45 10.16 3.95
N CYS A 296 -2.49 9.09 4.74
CA CYS A 296 -2.27 7.73 4.28
C CYS A 296 -3.60 6.99 4.41
N ALA A 297 -4.07 6.40 3.32
CA ALA A 297 -5.20 5.49 3.34
C ALA A 297 -4.78 4.13 2.79
N ILE A 298 -5.03 3.07 3.56
CA ILE A 298 -4.73 1.69 3.19
C ILE A 298 -6.06 0.93 3.12
N ALA A 299 -6.41 0.46 1.93
CA ALA A 299 -7.57 -0.39 1.72
C ALA A 299 -7.12 -1.83 1.44
N ILE A 300 -7.53 -2.76 2.30
CA ILE A 300 -7.12 -4.16 2.25
C ILE A 300 -8.34 -5.02 1.90
N SER A 301 -8.16 -5.99 1.01
CA SER A 301 -9.24 -6.90 0.63
C SER A 301 -9.82 -7.61 1.87
N LYS A 302 -11.15 -7.66 1.96
CA LYS A 302 -11.84 -8.51 2.93
C LYS A 302 -11.34 -9.95 2.81
N GLY A 303 -11.08 -10.59 3.96
CA GLY A 303 -10.44 -11.91 4.04
C GLY A 303 -8.94 -11.87 4.36
N ILE A 304 -8.31 -10.70 4.28
CA ILE A 304 -6.98 -10.43 4.83
C ILE A 304 -7.17 -9.69 6.16
N GLU A 305 -6.52 -10.17 7.23
CA GLU A 305 -6.74 -9.69 8.60
C GLU A 305 -5.42 -9.27 9.27
N GLY A 306 -5.51 -8.58 10.42
CA GLY A 306 -4.35 -8.34 11.29
C GLY A 306 -3.50 -7.08 11.00
N PHE A 307 -3.85 -6.31 9.96
CA PHE A 307 -3.27 -4.98 9.74
C PHE A 307 -4.05 -3.92 10.53
N ASP A 308 -3.32 -3.06 11.23
CA ASP A 308 -3.86 -1.88 11.90
C ASP A 308 -2.91 -0.69 11.67
N LEU A 309 -3.40 0.35 11.02
CA LEU A 309 -2.63 1.53 10.65
C LEU A 309 -2.21 2.35 11.88
N GLU A 310 -2.89 2.19 13.02
CA GLU A 310 -2.51 2.83 14.28
C GLU A 310 -1.28 2.15 14.91
N ASN A 311 -1.01 0.88 14.60
CA ASN A 311 0.17 0.15 15.08
C ASN A 311 1.45 0.49 14.31
N VAL A 312 1.37 1.32 13.27
CA VAL A 312 2.56 1.72 12.51
C VAL A 312 3.46 2.61 13.38
N LEU A 313 4.71 2.15 13.54
CA LEU A 313 5.75 2.81 14.33
C LEU A 313 6.88 3.35 13.43
N PRO A 314 7.59 4.41 13.84
CA PRO A 314 8.73 4.93 13.09
C PRO A 314 9.84 3.90 12.90
N VAL A 315 10.43 3.86 11.69
CA VAL A 315 11.57 2.99 11.35
C VAL A 315 12.93 3.64 11.64
N ARG A 316 12.93 4.92 12.00
CA ARG A 316 14.13 5.68 12.33
C ARG A 316 13.83 6.80 13.31
N THR A 317 14.88 7.25 13.98
CA THR A 317 14.88 8.46 14.79
C THR A 317 15.35 9.64 13.94
N LYS A 318 14.75 10.82 14.16
CA LYS A 318 15.20 12.06 13.52
C LYS A 318 16.47 12.58 14.19
N GLU A 319 17.23 13.36 13.44
CA GLU A 319 18.36 14.13 13.94
C GLU A 319 17.90 15.21 14.95
N ALA A 320 18.83 15.71 15.77
CA ALA A 320 18.50 16.64 16.85
C ALA A 320 18.22 18.04 16.30
N CYS A 321 18.99 18.47 15.30
CA CYS A 321 18.83 19.76 14.64
C CYS A 321 19.26 19.73 13.17
N LEU A 322 18.97 20.81 12.43
CA LEU A 322 19.36 20.93 11.03
C LEU A 322 20.88 20.84 10.82
N ASN A 323 21.71 21.38 11.73
CA ASN A 323 23.17 21.32 11.60
C ASN A 323 23.71 19.89 11.46
N ASP A 324 22.99 18.88 11.96
CA ASP A 324 23.40 17.47 11.88
C ASP A 324 23.38 16.93 10.43
N ILE A 325 22.65 17.59 9.53
CA ILE A 325 22.48 17.13 8.15
C ILE A 325 22.98 18.13 7.09
N LEU A 326 23.31 19.37 7.49
CA LEU A 326 23.75 20.42 6.57
C LEU A 326 25.14 20.12 6.00
N GLU A 327 25.31 20.40 4.72
CA GLU A 327 26.60 20.36 4.04
C GLU A 327 27.42 21.61 4.35
N VAL A 328 28.74 21.45 4.33
CA VAL A 328 29.67 22.57 4.40
C VAL A 328 29.66 23.30 3.06
N VAL A 329 29.01 24.46 3.01
CA VAL A 329 29.00 25.34 1.83
C VAL A 329 30.05 26.44 2.02
N PRO A 330 31.02 26.59 1.09
CA PRO A 330 32.02 27.66 1.14
C PRO A 330 31.41 29.05 1.24
N GLN A 331 32.09 29.97 1.92
CA GLN A 331 31.58 31.32 2.18
C GLN A 331 31.47 32.17 0.91
N ASP A 332 32.33 31.91 -0.06
CA ASP A 332 32.37 32.56 -1.39
C ASP A 332 31.45 31.87 -2.42
N SER A 333 30.66 30.87 -2.00
CA SER A 333 29.70 30.21 -2.88
C SER A 333 28.60 31.16 -3.36
N ASP A 334 28.25 31.05 -4.64
CA ASP A 334 27.13 31.74 -5.29
C ASP A 334 25.73 31.34 -4.76
N ARG A 335 25.66 30.32 -3.91
CA ARG A 335 24.44 29.89 -3.20
C ARG A 335 24.01 30.91 -2.15
N TRP A 336 24.94 31.65 -1.56
CA TRP A 336 24.65 32.69 -0.57
C TRP A 336 24.16 33.97 -1.23
N LYS A 337 22.96 34.43 -0.87
CA LYS A 337 22.32 35.62 -1.46
C LYS A 337 21.60 36.42 -0.38
N SER A 338 21.47 37.73 -0.57
CA SER A 338 20.78 38.62 0.39
C SER A 338 19.26 38.42 0.40
N PHE A 339 18.68 38.18 -0.78
CA PHE A 339 17.23 38.08 -0.99
C PHE A 339 16.45 39.31 -0.46
N ASP A 340 17.03 40.52 -0.58
CA ASP A 340 16.43 41.77 -0.09
C ASP A 340 15.00 41.99 -0.60
N TYR A 341 14.75 41.64 -1.87
CA TYR A 341 13.43 41.73 -2.47
C TYR A 341 12.37 40.89 -1.73
N LEU A 342 12.74 39.75 -1.15
CA LEU A 342 11.83 38.91 -0.36
C LEU A 342 11.58 39.52 1.01
N ALA A 343 12.59 40.12 1.64
CA ALA A 343 12.42 40.85 2.90
C ALA A 343 11.44 42.04 2.73
N ASP A 344 11.56 42.79 1.64
CA ASP A 344 10.64 43.90 1.35
C ASP A 344 9.25 43.42 0.93
N LYS A 345 9.16 42.28 0.23
CA LYS A 345 7.87 41.64 -0.05
C LYS A 345 7.17 41.19 1.23
N GLU A 346 7.90 40.59 2.17
CA GLU A 346 7.37 40.16 3.47
C GLU A 346 6.78 41.33 4.26
N LYS A 347 7.47 42.49 4.32
CA LYS A 347 6.93 43.72 4.91
C LYS A 347 5.60 44.14 4.28
N ARG A 348 5.51 44.10 2.95
CA ARG A 348 4.28 44.43 2.19
C ARG A 348 3.16 43.42 2.44
N ASP A 349 3.47 42.12 2.44
CA ASP A 349 2.50 41.05 2.68
C ASP A 349 1.98 41.08 4.12
N LYS A 350 2.83 41.42 5.11
CA LYS A 350 2.44 41.65 6.50
C LYS A 350 1.51 42.86 6.62
N ALA A 351 1.83 43.98 5.98
CA ALA A 351 0.97 45.16 5.95
C ALA A 351 -0.40 44.88 5.28
N ALA A 352 -0.43 43.97 4.31
CA ALA A 352 -1.64 43.53 3.63
C ALA A 352 -2.38 42.36 4.33
N GLY A 353 -1.89 41.89 5.49
CA GLY A 353 -2.51 40.79 6.26
C GLY A 353 -2.41 39.40 5.61
N LYS A 354 -1.48 39.18 4.67
CA LYS A 354 -1.36 37.93 3.89
C LYS A 354 -0.53 36.83 4.55
N GLY A 355 0.29 37.16 5.56
CA GLY A 355 0.99 36.19 6.40
C GLY A 355 2.10 35.37 5.73
N PHE A 356 2.59 35.77 4.54
CA PHE A 356 3.71 35.08 3.89
C PHE A 356 5.06 35.61 4.39
N SER A 357 5.85 34.74 5.01
CA SER A 357 7.19 35.06 5.54
C SER A 357 8.17 33.92 5.31
N ARG A 358 9.44 34.27 5.05
CA ARG A 358 10.48 33.24 4.93
C ARG A 358 10.71 32.57 6.27
N GLN A 359 11.15 31.31 6.22
CA GLN A 359 11.63 30.61 7.41
C GLN A 359 13.16 30.75 7.42
N LEU A 360 13.68 31.72 8.16
CA LEU A 360 15.12 31.93 8.32
C LEU A 360 15.63 31.01 9.45
N LEU A 361 16.53 30.09 9.12
CA LEU A 361 16.98 28.99 9.97
C LEU A 361 18.48 29.15 10.27
N THR A 362 18.87 29.08 11.53
CA THR A 362 20.28 29.18 11.96
C THR A 362 21.00 27.83 11.89
N GLY A 363 20.24 26.74 11.79
CA GLY A 363 20.72 25.36 11.83
C GLY A 363 20.47 24.68 13.18
N GLU A 364 20.14 25.44 14.23
CA GLU A 364 19.87 24.90 15.57
C GLU A 364 18.43 24.37 15.72
N GLU A 365 17.57 24.67 14.75
CA GLU A 365 16.17 24.26 14.79
C GLU A 365 16.02 22.73 14.69
N ALA A 366 15.19 22.16 15.57
CA ALA A 366 14.85 20.73 15.57
C ALA A 366 13.89 20.29 14.44
N PHE A 367 13.49 21.24 13.58
CA PHE A 367 12.62 21.02 12.42
C PHE A 367 12.64 22.21 11.47
N CYS A 368 12.24 21.99 10.21
CA CYS A 368 11.86 23.06 9.28
C CYS A 368 10.40 22.90 8.83
N GLY A 369 9.81 23.94 8.26
CA GLY A 369 8.50 23.85 7.62
C GLY A 369 8.54 23.07 6.30
N THR A 370 7.36 22.87 5.71
CA THR A 370 7.19 22.08 4.51
C THR A 370 7.90 22.68 3.30
N ILE A 371 8.63 21.86 2.56
CA ILE A 371 9.32 22.20 1.31
C ILE A 371 8.47 21.72 0.13
N GLY A 372 8.20 22.62 -0.82
CA GLY A 372 7.35 22.34 -1.98
C GLY A 372 8.12 22.10 -3.28
N LYS A 373 7.42 21.61 -4.32
CA LYS A 373 7.94 21.34 -5.69
C LYS A 373 8.85 22.44 -6.26
N ASP A 374 8.47 23.70 -6.07
CA ASP A 374 9.12 24.87 -6.67
C ASP A 374 10.20 25.49 -5.77
N TYR A 375 10.79 24.73 -4.84
CA TYR A 375 11.75 25.24 -3.84
C TYR A 375 12.94 25.99 -4.46
N ALA A 376 13.45 25.51 -5.60
CA ALA A 376 14.53 26.15 -6.36
C ALA A 376 14.22 27.60 -6.82
N LYS A 377 12.95 28.03 -6.80
CA LYS A 377 12.53 29.40 -7.11
C LYS A 377 12.69 30.37 -5.94
N CYS A 378 13.12 29.91 -4.76
CA CYS A 378 13.31 30.73 -3.56
C CYS A 378 12.04 31.55 -3.21
N ARG A 379 10.92 30.86 -2.97
CA ARG A 379 9.62 31.52 -2.71
C ARG A 379 9.53 32.10 -1.30
N SER A 380 8.53 32.95 -1.08
CA SER A 380 8.39 33.78 0.14
C SER A 380 8.07 33.02 1.43
N THR A 381 7.90 31.70 1.41
CA THR A 381 7.55 30.88 2.59
C THR A 381 8.52 29.74 2.86
N GLU A 382 9.54 29.63 2.03
CA GLU A 382 10.45 28.49 2.03
C GLU A 382 11.42 28.54 3.22
N PRO A 383 11.93 27.38 3.66
CA PRO A 383 13.13 27.27 4.50
C PRO A 383 14.36 27.89 3.84
N PHE A 384 15.08 28.74 4.57
CA PHE A 384 16.38 29.30 4.19
C PHE A 384 17.36 29.15 5.35
N VAL A 385 18.55 28.62 5.08
CA VAL A 385 19.65 28.60 6.04
C VAL A 385 20.35 29.97 6.01
N VAL A 386 20.50 30.58 7.18
CA VAL A 386 21.20 31.86 7.36
C VAL A 386 22.71 31.61 7.39
N ASN A 387 23.48 32.47 6.75
CA ASN A 387 24.94 32.38 6.80
C ASN A 387 25.43 32.75 8.22
N LYS A 388 26.31 31.92 8.78
CA LYS A 388 26.84 32.09 10.15
C LYS A 388 27.80 33.28 10.31
N GLN A 389 28.46 33.71 9.23
CA GLN A 389 29.43 34.80 9.23
C GLN A 389 28.81 36.13 8.80
N ASP A 390 27.90 36.09 7.83
CA ASP A 390 27.15 37.27 7.36
C ASP A 390 25.63 37.01 7.42
N PRO A 391 24.96 37.39 8.51
CA PRO A 391 23.51 37.20 8.67
C PRO A 391 22.64 37.91 7.62
N ALA A 392 23.20 38.81 6.80
CA ALA A 392 22.48 39.38 5.67
C ALA A 392 22.30 38.38 4.52
N LEU A 393 23.12 37.33 4.46
CA LEU A 393 23.07 36.29 3.45
C LEU A 393 22.34 35.05 3.94
N SER A 394 21.64 34.40 3.01
CA SER A 394 20.98 33.12 3.23
C SER A 394 20.99 32.29 1.96
N ARG A 395 20.69 31.00 2.09
CA ARG A 395 20.54 30.07 0.97
C ARG A 395 19.37 29.12 1.20
N ILE A 396 18.88 28.51 0.14
CA ILE A 396 18.04 27.31 0.28
C ILE A 396 18.92 26.10 0.60
N LEU A 397 18.29 25.03 1.08
CA LEU A 397 18.94 23.73 1.24
C LEU A 397 19.44 23.23 -0.12
N THR A 398 20.59 22.56 -0.15
CA THR A 398 21.05 21.82 -1.33
C THR A 398 20.11 20.64 -1.62
N PRO A 399 20.14 20.05 -2.82
CA PRO A 399 19.38 18.84 -3.10
C PRO A 399 19.67 17.69 -2.11
N THR A 400 20.93 17.49 -1.75
CA THR A 400 21.38 16.50 -0.77
C THR A 400 20.81 16.76 0.63
N GLU A 401 20.91 18.00 1.12
CA GLU A 401 20.29 18.39 2.40
C GLU A 401 18.77 18.24 2.37
N HIS A 402 18.13 18.51 1.22
CA HIS A 402 16.69 18.32 1.05
C HIS A 402 16.28 16.84 1.09
N CYS A 403 17.11 15.93 0.57
CA CYS A 403 16.96 14.48 0.77
C CYS A 403 16.99 14.13 2.26
N ARG A 404 18.04 14.57 2.97
CA ARG A 404 18.23 14.30 4.41
C ARG A 404 17.10 14.84 5.28
N VAL A 405 16.67 16.09 5.04
CA VAL A 405 15.52 16.71 5.72
C VAL A 405 14.25 15.86 5.65
N LYS A 406 14.08 15.10 4.56
CA LYS A 406 12.91 14.26 4.28
C LYS A 406 13.14 12.76 4.51
N GLY A 407 14.35 12.37 4.93
CA GLY A 407 14.75 10.97 5.02
C GLY A 407 14.68 10.20 3.70
N ILE A 408 14.84 10.89 2.56
CA ILE A 408 14.84 10.27 1.22
C ILE A 408 16.28 9.85 0.89
N PRO A 409 16.53 8.64 0.34
CA PRO A 409 17.86 8.23 -0.08
C PRO A 409 18.47 9.18 -1.11
N GLU A 410 19.74 9.56 -0.94
CA GLU A 410 20.40 10.55 -1.81
C GLU A 410 20.51 10.08 -3.27
N GLY A 411 20.69 8.77 -3.49
CA GLY A 411 20.74 8.16 -4.83
C GLY A 411 19.50 8.46 -5.69
N MET A 412 18.34 8.73 -5.07
CA MET A 412 17.09 9.08 -5.77
C MET A 412 17.22 10.27 -6.72
N ILE A 413 18.16 11.18 -6.44
CA ILE A 413 18.37 12.40 -7.21
C ILE A 413 19.70 12.44 -7.96
N GLU A 414 20.41 11.30 -8.05
CA GLU A 414 21.72 11.24 -8.69
C GLU A 414 21.65 11.70 -10.15
N GLY A 415 22.62 12.54 -10.53
CA GLY A 415 22.72 13.10 -11.88
C GLY A 415 21.63 14.09 -12.28
N LEU A 416 20.76 14.52 -11.36
CA LEU A 416 19.74 15.54 -11.62
C LEU A 416 20.29 16.95 -11.40
N ALA A 417 19.82 17.91 -12.21
CA ALA A 417 20.01 19.33 -11.92
C ALA A 417 19.23 19.73 -10.65
N ASP A 418 19.75 20.69 -9.87
CA ASP A 418 19.15 21.18 -8.61
C ASP A 418 17.64 21.44 -8.74
N THR A 419 17.21 22.07 -9.84
CA THR A 419 15.79 22.37 -10.07
C THR A 419 14.93 21.11 -10.15
N THR A 420 15.37 20.09 -10.89
CA THR A 420 14.62 18.84 -11.04
C THR A 420 14.67 18.02 -9.76
N ALA A 421 15.83 17.97 -9.08
CA ALA A 421 15.96 17.28 -7.80
C ALA A 421 14.99 17.86 -6.76
N HIS A 422 14.94 19.19 -6.59
CA HIS A 422 13.97 19.83 -5.70
C HIS A 422 12.51 19.61 -6.11
N GLN A 423 12.22 19.45 -7.41
CA GLN A 423 10.87 19.10 -7.88
C GLN A 423 10.47 17.68 -7.51
N VAL A 424 11.36 16.69 -7.66
CA VAL A 424 11.13 15.31 -7.22
C VAL A 424 10.88 15.27 -5.71
N LEU A 425 11.80 15.85 -4.92
CA LEU A 425 11.74 15.84 -3.47
C LEU A 425 10.60 16.68 -2.89
N GLY A 426 10.27 17.83 -3.49
CA GLY A 426 9.20 18.71 -3.02
C GLY A 426 7.80 18.15 -3.26
N GLN A 427 7.64 17.30 -4.28
CA GLN A 427 6.41 16.56 -4.56
C GLN A 427 6.29 15.27 -3.73
N ALA A 428 7.42 14.76 -3.24
CA ALA A 428 7.49 13.49 -2.53
C ALA A 428 6.61 13.40 -1.27
N VAL A 429 6.42 12.15 -0.86
CA VAL A 429 5.81 11.74 0.40
C VAL A 429 6.78 11.94 1.57
N VAL A 430 6.37 11.56 2.77
CA VAL A 430 7.28 11.42 3.93
C VAL A 430 7.87 10.02 3.86
N PHE A 431 9.08 9.88 3.30
CA PHE A 431 9.64 8.58 2.92
C PHE A 431 9.65 7.55 4.07
N PRO A 432 10.21 7.84 5.26
CA PRO A 432 10.25 6.85 6.34
C PRO A 432 8.87 6.50 6.92
N ALA A 433 7.87 7.38 6.75
CA ALA A 433 6.52 7.08 7.18
C ALA A 433 5.86 6.01 6.29
N PHE A 434 6.05 6.09 4.98
CA PHE A 434 5.52 5.10 4.05
C PHE A 434 6.34 3.80 4.04
N GLU A 435 7.64 3.88 4.33
CA GLU A 435 8.47 2.71 4.64
C GLU A 435 7.94 1.97 5.88
N ALA A 436 7.66 2.70 6.97
CA ALA A 436 7.06 2.13 8.17
C ALA A 436 5.70 1.47 7.92
N VAL A 437 4.82 2.14 7.16
CA VAL A 437 3.50 1.58 6.77
C VAL A 437 3.67 0.29 5.99
N ALA A 438 4.59 0.27 5.00
CA ALA A 438 4.82 -0.90 4.17
C ALA A 438 5.47 -2.06 4.94
N LYS A 439 6.38 -1.77 5.88
CA LYS A 439 6.96 -2.77 6.77
C LYS A 439 5.90 -3.41 7.66
N GLU A 440 5.07 -2.60 8.32
CA GLU A 440 4.01 -3.12 9.17
C GLU A 440 2.92 -3.86 8.37
N LEU A 441 2.64 -3.39 7.15
CA LEU A 441 1.79 -4.12 6.22
C LEU A 441 2.37 -5.52 5.92
N GLY A 442 3.65 -5.62 5.56
CA GLY A 442 4.30 -6.91 5.33
C GLY A 442 4.28 -7.82 6.55
N ASN A 443 4.60 -7.28 7.73
CA ASN A 443 4.54 -8.01 8.99
C ASN A 443 3.13 -8.52 9.30
N SER A 444 2.11 -7.72 9.03
CA SER A 444 0.71 -8.11 9.21
C SER A 444 0.30 -9.27 8.31
N LEU A 445 0.82 -9.33 7.08
CA LEU A 445 0.57 -10.43 6.16
C LEU A 445 1.16 -11.74 6.70
N TRP A 446 2.37 -11.70 7.28
CA TRP A 446 2.94 -12.88 7.93
C TRP A 446 2.14 -13.32 9.14
N ARG A 447 1.74 -12.38 10.02
CA ARG A 447 0.88 -12.69 11.17
C ARG A 447 -0.46 -13.30 10.75
N TRP A 448 -1.07 -12.79 9.68
CA TRP A 448 -2.28 -13.36 9.09
C TRP A 448 -2.06 -14.80 8.60
N ARG A 449 -0.88 -15.11 8.06
CA ARG A 449 -0.48 -16.47 7.68
C ARG A 449 0.07 -17.30 8.85
N ARG A 450 -0.05 -16.82 10.09
CA ARG A 450 0.47 -17.48 11.32
C ARG A 450 1.97 -17.77 11.25
N LEU A 451 2.71 -16.89 10.57
CA LEU A 451 4.15 -16.90 10.49
C LEU A 451 4.68 -15.72 11.31
N LYS A 452 5.61 -16.01 12.23
CA LYS A 452 6.30 -15.00 13.03
C LYS A 452 7.56 -14.59 12.27
N GLN A 453 7.63 -13.33 11.86
CA GLN A 453 8.86 -12.78 11.32
C GLN A 453 9.86 -12.56 12.46
N VAL A 454 11.10 -12.93 12.19
CA VAL A 454 12.24 -12.82 13.09
C VAL A 454 13.44 -12.32 12.28
N VAL A 455 14.49 -11.90 12.97
CA VAL A 455 15.77 -11.56 12.36
C VAL A 455 16.82 -12.48 12.95
N VAL A 456 17.54 -13.19 12.08
CA VAL A 456 18.52 -14.21 12.45
C VAL A 456 19.88 -13.91 11.84
N GLU A 457 20.94 -14.32 12.53
CA GLU A 457 22.29 -14.21 12.01
C GLU A 457 22.48 -15.19 10.84
N VAL A 458 23.06 -14.71 9.75
CA VAL A 458 23.46 -15.47 8.57
C VAL A 458 24.94 -15.24 8.28
N LEU A 459 25.57 -16.23 7.65
CA LEU A 459 26.98 -16.15 7.24
C LEU A 459 27.09 -15.85 5.75
N ASP A 460 28.14 -15.15 5.33
CA ASP A 460 28.51 -15.08 3.93
C ASP A 460 28.89 -16.48 3.42
N THR A 461 28.36 -16.86 2.25
CA THR A 461 28.68 -18.12 1.58
C THR A 461 30.14 -18.27 1.17
N GLU A 462 30.90 -17.18 1.10
CA GLU A 462 32.33 -17.19 0.75
C GLU A 462 33.25 -17.47 1.96
N GLN A 463 32.71 -17.68 3.17
CA GLN A 463 33.52 -18.01 4.36
C GLN A 463 33.51 -19.51 4.72
N ASP A 464 34.72 -20.05 4.92
CA ASP A 464 34.95 -21.46 5.27
C ASP A 464 34.84 -21.77 6.79
N PHE A 465 34.73 -20.77 7.67
CA PHE A 465 34.63 -20.98 9.13
C PHE A 465 33.92 -19.84 9.89
N ILE A 466 33.36 -20.19 11.06
CA ILE A 466 32.64 -19.30 11.97
C ILE A 466 33.63 -18.39 12.74
N GLY A 467 33.34 -17.08 12.78
CA GLY A 467 34.06 -16.10 13.62
C GLY A 467 34.82 -14.99 12.88
N GLY A 468 34.54 -14.77 11.59
CA GLY A 468 35.01 -13.59 10.85
C GLY A 468 34.16 -12.34 11.12
N ASP A 469 34.67 -11.17 10.68
CA ASP A 469 33.98 -9.87 10.80
C ASP A 469 32.78 -9.73 9.84
N ASP A 470 32.60 -10.66 8.88
CA ASP A 470 31.56 -10.58 7.84
C ASP A 470 30.40 -11.58 8.09
N PHE A 471 29.51 -11.22 9.01
CA PHE A 471 28.18 -11.83 9.17
C PHE A 471 27.10 -10.78 8.88
N HIS A 472 25.88 -11.24 8.62
CA HIS A 472 24.74 -10.35 8.37
C HIS A 472 23.51 -10.76 9.16
N TRP A 473 22.64 -9.80 9.44
CA TRP A 473 21.31 -10.08 9.94
C TRP A 473 20.32 -10.19 8.79
N ALA A 474 19.58 -11.29 8.75
CA ALA A 474 18.61 -11.56 7.72
C ALA A 474 17.22 -11.82 8.32
N THR A 475 16.18 -11.43 7.60
CA THR A 475 14.81 -11.74 8.01
C THR A 475 14.48 -13.22 7.75
N ALA A 476 13.83 -13.86 8.70
CA ALA A 476 13.36 -15.24 8.61
C ALA A 476 11.90 -15.35 9.11
N LEU A 477 11.26 -16.48 8.82
CA LEU A 477 9.90 -16.81 9.21
C LEU A 477 9.90 -18.07 10.05
N VAL A 478 9.22 -18.01 11.20
CA VAL A 478 8.98 -19.15 12.09
C VAL A 478 7.50 -19.53 12.05
N ASP A 479 7.19 -20.80 11.79
CA ASP A 479 5.81 -21.31 11.84
C ASP A 479 5.39 -21.76 13.24
N GLY A 480 4.11 -22.12 13.40
CA GLY A 480 3.55 -22.57 14.68
C GLY A 480 4.12 -23.89 15.21
N GLU A 481 4.89 -24.64 14.42
CA GLU A 481 5.60 -25.85 14.85
C GLU A 481 7.06 -25.58 15.22
N GLY A 482 7.52 -24.34 15.02
CA GLY A 482 8.89 -23.87 15.27
C GLY A 482 9.83 -24.05 14.09
N TYR A 483 9.35 -24.41 12.89
CA TYR A 483 10.22 -24.47 11.71
C TYR A 483 10.57 -23.08 11.24
N ILE A 484 11.85 -22.88 10.97
CA ILE A 484 12.38 -21.60 10.49
C ILE A 484 12.90 -21.74 9.06
N LYS A 485 12.63 -20.72 8.25
CA LYS A 485 13.23 -20.53 6.93
C LYS A 485 13.53 -19.06 6.70
N LEU A 486 14.52 -18.76 5.87
CA LEU A 486 14.75 -17.40 5.42
C LEU A 486 13.53 -16.86 4.68
N THR A 487 13.31 -15.55 4.76
CA THR A 487 12.30 -14.91 3.94
C THR A 487 12.76 -14.87 2.47
N PRO A 488 11.83 -14.72 1.51
CA PRO A 488 12.20 -14.56 0.10
C PRO A 488 13.24 -13.45 -0.15
N ALA A 489 13.13 -12.31 0.56
CA ALA A 489 14.10 -11.23 0.44
C ALA A 489 15.51 -11.64 0.92
N SER A 490 15.59 -12.38 2.03
CA SER A 490 16.85 -12.89 2.56
C SER A 490 17.45 -14.00 1.70
N GLU A 491 16.62 -14.87 1.12
CA GLU A 491 17.06 -15.93 0.21
C GLU A 491 17.71 -15.35 -1.06
N GLU A 492 17.23 -14.20 -1.55
CA GLU A 492 17.78 -13.51 -2.72
C GLU A 492 19.23 -13.01 -2.49
N VAL A 493 19.60 -12.73 -1.24
CA VAL A 493 20.97 -12.32 -0.85
C VAL A 493 21.93 -13.52 -0.73
N GLY A 494 21.39 -14.76 -0.67
CA GLY A 494 22.20 -15.98 -0.79
C GLY A 494 22.93 -16.43 0.48
N MET A 495 22.59 -15.95 1.67
CA MET A 495 23.32 -16.25 2.92
C MET A 495 22.62 -17.32 3.77
N PRO A 496 23.26 -18.45 4.13
CA PRO A 496 22.67 -19.46 5.00
C PRO A 496 22.54 -19.01 6.46
N ILE A 497 21.53 -19.53 7.16
CA ILE A 497 21.34 -19.31 8.61
C ILE A 497 22.57 -19.81 9.37
N ASN A 498 23.13 -18.95 10.23
CA ASN A 498 24.27 -19.30 11.06
C ASN A 498 23.86 -20.28 12.17
N PHE A 499 24.71 -21.28 12.38
CA PHE A 499 24.62 -22.22 13.47
C PHE A 499 25.85 -22.05 14.35
N ASN A 500 25.67 -21.46 15.53
CA ASN A 500 26.79 -21.35 16.45
C ASN A 500 27.04 -22.74 17.07
N LEU A 501 28.03 -23.46 16.52
CA LEU A 501 28.56 -24.69 17.08
C LEU A 501 29.68 -24.31 18.04
N PHE A 502 29.34 -23.89 19.27
CA PHE A 502 30.36 -23.80 20.31
C PHE A 502 30.95 -25.21 20.51
N ALA A 503 32.27 -25.31 20.44
CA ALA A 503 33.00 -26.58 20.28
C ALA A 503 32.86 -27.59 21.45
N ASP A 504 32.11 -27.26 22.51
CA ASP A 504 32.05 -28.05 23.75
C ASP A 504 30.63 -28.41 24.24
N GLU A 505 29.54 -28.12 23.50
CA GLU A 505 28.18 -28.49 23.92
C GLU A 505 27.37 -29.17 22.79
N GLU A 506 26.70 -30.29 23.10
CA GLU A 506 25.86 -31.10 22.19
C GLU A 506 24.58 -30.37 21.68
N SER A 507 24.48 -29.05 21.83
CA SER A 507 23.28 -28.28 21.50
C SER A 507 23.55 -27.14 20.53
N THR A 508 22.88 -27.20 19.39
CA THR A 508 22.97 -26.20 18.31
C THR A 508 22.08 -24.99 18.65
N HIS A 509 22.59 -23.78 18.46
CA HIS A 509 21.84 -22.54 18.71
C HIS A 509 21.82 -21.63 17.48
N ILE A 510 20.78 -20.80 17.38
CA ILE A 510 20.66 -19.71 16.41
C ILE A 510 20.60 -18.39 17.18
N ALA A 511 21.34 -17.40 16.72
CA ALA A 511 21.24 -16.04 17.23
C ALA A 511 20.04 -15.32 16.59
N PHE A 512 19.16 -14.80 17.43
CA PHE A 512 18.06 -13.92 17.04
C PHE A 512 18.38 -12.50 17.48
N PHE A 513 18.18 -11.53 16.59
CA PHE A 513 18.34 -10.12 16.96
C PHE A 513 17.31 -9.76 18.03
N ASP A 514 17.78 -9.18 19.14
CA ASP A 514 16.95 -8.73 20.24
C ASP A 514 17.58 -7.46 20.83
N PRO A 515 17.01 -6.26 20.61
CA PRO A 515 17.58 -5.02 21.11
C PRO A 515 17.61 -4.93 22.64
N GLU A 516 16.81 -5.74 23.34
CA GLU A 516 16.83 -5.87 24.81
C GLU A 516 17.64 -7.10 25.28
N GLY A 517 18.24 -7.82 24.33
CA GLY A 517 19.07 -8.99 24.55
C GLY A 517 20.29 -8.68 25.41
N LYS A 518 20.62 -9.61 26.31
CA LYS A 518 21.82 -9.51 27.16
C LYS A 518 23.04 -10.21 26.56
N GLU A 519 22.82 -11.05 25.55
CA GLU A 519 23.85 -11.75 24.81
C GLU A 519 24.24 -10.90 23.60
N ILE A 520 25.43 -11.16 23.04
CA ILE A 520 25.93 -10.44 21.87
C ILE A 520 26.30 -11.45 20.80
N SER A 521 25.77 -11.27 19.60
CA SER A 521 26.10 -12.11 18.45
C SER A 521 27.44 -11.68 17.89
N SER A 522 28.40 -12.61 17.86
CA SER A 522 29.74 -12.39 17.30
C SER A 522 30.44 -11.09 17.74
N GLY A 523 30.06 -10.51 18.90
CA GLY A 523 30.67 -9.31 19.49
C GLY A 523 30.08 -7.94 19.13
N HIS A 524 29.03 -7.83 18.30
CA HIS A 524 28.57 -6.52 17.79
C HIS A 524 27.16 -6.09 18.23
N GLU A 525 26.15 -6.95 18.09
CA GLU A 525 24.74 -6.56 18.33
C GLU A 525 24.04 -7.41 19.41
N PRO A 526 23.18 -6.80 20.24
CA PRO A 526 22.34 -7.50 21.19
C PRO A 526 21.51 -8.61 20.53
N CYS A 527 21.56 -9.80 21.12
CA CYS A 527 20.86 -10.96 20.62
C CYS A 527 20.32 -11.84 21.75
N LYS A 528 19.56 -12.85 21.32
CA LYS A 528 19.17 -14.00 22.12
C LYS A 528 19.50 -15.29 21.37
N TYR A 529 20.29 -16.17 21.96
CA TYR A 529 20.54 -17.51 21.44
C TYR A 529 19.36 -18.41 21.79
N VAL A 530 18.86 -19.12 20.78
CA VAL A 530 17.74 -20.07 20.93
C VAL A 530 18.19 -21.45 20.48
N PRO A 531 17.95 -22.51 21.27
CA PRO A 531 18.23 -23.87 20.86
C PRO A 531 17.47 -24.24 19.58
N ALA A 532 18.17 -24.90 18.66
CA ALA A 532 17.65 -25.34 17.39
C ALA A 532 18.16 -26.75 17.03
N ALA A 533 17.44 -27.43 16.16
CA ALA A 533 17.81 -28.75 15.66
C ALA A 533 17.56 -28.86 14.16
N LEU A 534 18.51 -29.49 13.47
CA LEU A 534 18.32 -29.90 12.08
C LEU A 534 17.57 -31.24 12.07
N THR A 535 16.39 -31.24 11.44
CA THR A 535 15.57 -32.45 11.33
C THR A 535 16.10 -33.38 10.24
N ALA A 536 15.70 -34.66 10.26
CA ALA A 536 16.09 -35.66 9.25
C ALA A 536 15.73 -35.28 7.80
N GLY A 537 14.81 -34.32 7.60
CA GLY A 537 14.44 -33.75 6.31
C GLY A 537 15.20 -32.48 5.92
N GLY A 538 16.28 -32.13 6.63
CA GLY A 538 17.08 -30.92 6.37
C GLY A 538 16.41 -29.61 6.76
N LYS A 539 15.26 -29.64 7.45
CA LYS A 539 14.57 -28.44 7.94
C LYS A 539 15.07 -28.06 9.32
N LEU A 540 15.22 -26.76 9.55
CA LEU A 540 15.62 -26.19 10.81
C LEU A 540 14.42 -25.94 11.71
N ARG A 541 14.50 -26.36 12.97
CA ARG A 541 13.45 -26.20 13.96
C ARG A 541 13.99 -25.60 15.25
N VAL A 542 13.40 -24.50 15.72
CA VAL A 542 13.74 -23.87 17.00
C VAL A 542 12.88 -24.42 18.14
N ALA A 543 13.40 -24.32 19.37
CA ALA A 543 12.69 -24.73 20.57
C ALA A 543 11.36 -23.96 20.76
N ALA A 544 10.39 -24.61 21.41
CA ALA A 544 9.02 -24.12 21.55
C ALA A 544 8.91 -22.77 22.29
N GLU A 545 9.94 -22.36 23.02
CA GLU A 545 10.04 -21.11 23.76
C GLU A 545 9.93 -19.85 22.87
N MET A 546 10.15 -19.97 21.56
CA MET A 546 9.98 -18.89 20.57
C MET A 546 8.61 -18.84 19.89
N ILE A 547 7.81 -19.91 20.02
CA ILE A 547 6.51 -20.06 19.35
C ILE A 547 5.46 -19.10 19.96
N ASN A 548 5.66 -18.66 21.21
CA ASN A 548 4.77 -17.77 21.93
C ASN A 548 5.16 -16.28 21.83
#